data_AF-A0A154QY11-F1
#
_entry.id   AF-A0A154QY11-F1
#
_cell.length_a   1.000
_cell.length_b   1.000
_cell.length_c   1.000
_cell.angle_alpha   90.00
_cell.angle_beta   90.00
_cell.angle_gamma   90.00
#
_symmetry.space_group_name_H-M   'P 1'
#
loop_
_entity.id
_entity.type
_entity.pdbx_description
1 polymer ?
#
loop_
_entity_poly.entity_id
_entity_poly.type
_entity_poly.pdbx_seq_one_letter_code
_entity_poly.pdbx_strand_id
1 'polypeptide(L)'
;MTQIAELNSRLQECQQIYQRVIGMAGDLAGLRVSDIPTDRRVAFANDVCSLSLALIALGRLLVAKNLSEAIGEVASGPWKFYREVIEPNKSHIARLASDILQAIGYDIRQEHIELGGKGDKVANILFSGLDYWRLDDSEYTEQELDEVEQVLQAPWFAPDRWIQNASKVLPVLGPKAKQVMPSSLRIRIEELTRCYLFDNHLSVIALARAILEYALIDRASKLGINPKKQDQQKPEYKRLGRLVEEVAESRPELKNAMEQIVEAGNRTLHPRKDREHIMLLPEYLRGQAFCSIQAIHQVVHELYLSK
;
A
#
# COMPACT_ATOMS: atom_id res chain seq x y z
N MET A 1 12.72 -24.79 -0.79
CA MET A 1 13.92 -24.05 -0.38
C MET A 1 14.08 -24.27 1.11
N THR A 2 15.26 -24.58 1.67
CA THR A 2 15.37 -24.77 3.13
C THR A 2 15.21 -23.44 3.85
N GLN A 3 14.66 -23.43 5.07
CA GLN A 3 14.51 -22.21 5.88
C GLN A 3 15.84 -21.46 6.07
N ILE A 4 16.96 -22.20 6.10
CA ILE A 4 18.33 -21.65 6.19
C ILE A 4 18.76 -20.96 4.91
N ALA A 5 18.44 -21.53 3.74
CA ALA A 5 18.73 -20.89 2.45
C ALA A 5 17.93 -19.59 2.29
N GLU A 6 16.67 -19.59 2.72
CA GLU A 6 15.85 -18.38 2.76
C GLU A 6 16.42 -17.34 3.74
N LEU A 7 16.81 -17.76 4.96
CA LEU A 7 17.45 -16.86 5.92
C LEU A 7 18.72 -16.21 5.37
N ASN A 8 19.60 -17.02 4.76
CA ASN A 8 20.83 -16.51 4.13
C ASN A 8 20.53 -15.52 3.01
N SER A 9 19.53 -15.81 2.17
CA SER A 9 19.08 -14.90 1.12
C SER A 9 18.59 -13.58 1.70
N ARG A 10 17.77 -13.60 2.76
CA ARG A 10 17.26 -12.39 3.44
C ARG A 10 18.35 -11.59 4.14
N LEU A 11 19.31 -12.26 4.78
CA LEU A 11 20.46 -11.57 5.40
C LEU A 11 21.29 -10.85 4.34
N GLN A 12 21.53 -11.49 3.20
CA GLN A 12 22.28 -10.89 2.09
C GLN A 12 21.51 -9.73 1.44
N GLU A 13 20.20 -9.86 1.27
CA GLU A 13 19.31 -8.79 0.82
C GLU A 13 19.38 -7.57 1.77
N CYS A 14 19.22 -7.78 3.08
CA CYS A 14 19.35 -6.72 4.09
C CYS A 14 20.71 -6.01 3.99
N GLN A 15 21.80 -6.77 3.82
CA GLN A 15 23.15 -6.22 3.68
C GLN A 15 23.29 -5.36 2.42
N GLN A 16 22.79 -5.83 1.28
CA GLN A 16 22.84 -5.08 0.03
C GLN A 16 22.02 -3.79 0.09
N ILE A 17 20.80 -3.84 0.64
CA ILE A 17 19.95 -2.64 0.79
C ILE A 17 20.61 -1.64 1.75
N TYR A 18 21.14 -2.11 2.88
CA TYR A 18 21.84 -1.25 3.84
C TYR A 18 23.04 -0.54 3.21
N GLN A 19 23.84 -1.25 2.40
CA GLN A 19 24.95 -0.64 1.68
C GLN A 19 24.52 0.45 0.71
N ARG A 20 23.34 0.32 0.06
CA ARG A 20 22.79 1.40 -0.78
C ARG A 20 22.34 2.60 0.05
N VAL A 21 21.66 2.36 1.17
CA VAL A 21 21.25 3.41 2.12
C VAL A 21 22.47 4.20 2.61
N ILE A 22 23.52 3.50 3.06
CA ILE A 22 24.78 4.13 3.47
C ILE A 22 25.47 4.82 2.30
N GLY A 23 25.51 4.23 1.10
CA GLY A 23 26.12 4.87 -0.07
C GLY A 23 25.50 6.23 -0.42
N MET A 24 24.23 6.44 -0.06
CA MET A 24 23.54 7.71 -0.26
C MET A 24 23.73 8.71 0.89
N ALA A 25 23.94 8.24 2.11
CA ALA A 25 23.92 9.06 3.32
C ALA A 25 25.26 9.14 4.09
N GLY A 26 26.26 8.33 3.72
CA GLY A 26 27.56 8.23 4.38
C GLY A 26 27.54 7.37 5.64
N ASP A 27 26.68 7.69 6.60
CA ASP A 27 26.46 6.93 7.83
C ASP A 27 24.97 6.96 8.20
N LEU A 28 24.49 5.87 8.78
CA LEU A 28 23.15 5.81 9.35
C LEU A 28 23.13 6.34 10.78
N ALA A 29 24.24 6.28 11.52
CA ALA A 29 24.27 6.75 12.90
C ALA A 29 24.12 8.28 12.97
N GLY A 30 22.94 8.75 13.39
CA GLY A 30 22.66 10.18 13.58
C GLY A 30 22.18 10.92 12.33
N LEU A 31 21.94 10.19 11.23
CA LEU A 31 21.38 10.74 10.01
C LEU A 31 19.97 11.28 10.24
N ARG A 32 19.71 12.51 9.78
CA ARG A 32 18.37 13.09 9.77
C ARG A 32 17.86 13.18 8.33
N VAL A 33 16.55 13.10 8.17
CA VAL A 33 15.90 13.25 6.86
C VAL A 33 16.20 14.62 6.21
N SER A 34 16.41 15.65 7.04
CA SER A 34 16.84 16.98 6.59
C SER A 34 18.15 16.97 5.82
N ASP A 35 19.01 16.00 6.10
CA ASP A 35 20.37 15.91 5.59
C ASP A 35 20.40 15.24 4.21
N ILE A 36 19.27 14.66 3.79
CA ILE A 36 19.11 14.00 2.49
C ILE A 36 18.78 15.05 1.42
N PRO A 37 19.60 15.16 0.35
CA PRO A 37 19.33 16.04 -0.79
C PRO A 37 17.93 15.78 -1.37
N THR A 38 17.17 16.85 -1.65
CA THR A 38 15.76 16.76 -2.06
C THR A 38 15.56 15.87 -3.30
N ASP A 39 16.49 15.93 -4.26
CA ASP A 39 16.52 15.12 -5.47
C ASP A 39 16.74 13.61 -5.20
N ARG A 40 17.36 13.27 -4.06
CA ARG A 40 17.64 11.89 -3.64
C ARG A 40 16.67 11.35 -2.58
N ARG A 41 15.81 12.19 -2.00
CA ARG A 41 14.90 11.79 -0.90
C ARG A 41 14.00 10.61 -1.25
N VAL A 42 13.52 10.52 -2.49
CA VAL A 42 12.61 9.42 -2.88
C VAL A 42 13.38 8.10 -3.06
N ALA A 43 14.55 8.12 -3.71
CA ALA A 43 15.43 6.94 -3.79
C ALA A 43 15.80 6.44 -2.39
N PHE A 44 16.21 7.37 -1.54
CA PHE A 44 16.60 7.09 -0.17
C PHE A 44 15.41 6.54 0.65
N ALA A 45 14.22 7.13 0.51
CA ALA A 45 13.01 6.63 1.16
C ALA A 45 12.66 5.22 0.72
N ASN A 46 12.77 4.91 -0.58
CA ASN A 46 12.53 3.57 -1.12
C ASN A 46 13.49 2.55 -0.51
N ASP A 47 14.79 2.85 -0.46
CA ASP A 47 15.78 1.93 0.08
C ASP A 47 15.65 1.77 1.61
N VAL A 48 15.39 2.85 2.36
CA VAL A 48 15.17 2.78 3.81
C VAL A 48 13.91 1.98 4.16
N CYS A 49 12.83 2.17 3.41
CA CYS A 49 11.60 1.39 3.63
C CYS A 49 11.76 -0.06 3.18
N SER A 50 12.45 -0.32 2.07
CA SER A 50 12.78 -1.69 1.64
C SER A 50 13.63 -2.41 2.67
N LEU A 51 14.60 -1.70 3.27
CA LEU A 51 15.39 -2.21 4.38
C LEU A 51 14.49 -2.52 5.58
N SER A 52 13.60 -1.60 5.96
CA SER A 52 12.66 -1.83 7.07
C SER A 52 11.80 -3.09 6.85
N LEU A 53 11.23 -3.26 5.65
CA LEU A 53 10.44 -4.44 5.28
C LEU A 53 11.27 -5.73 5.31
N ALA A 54 12.49 -5.70 4.77
CA ALA A 54 13.41 -6.83 4.81
C ALA A 54 13.75 -7.24 6.24
N LEU A 55 13.91 -6.27 7.16
CA LEU A 55 14.14 -6.53 8.58
C LEU A 55 12.94 -7.11 9.32
N ILE A 56 11.71 -6.78 8.90
CA ILE A 56 10.50 -7.43 9.43
C ILE A 56 10.46 -8.89 8.99
N ALA A 57 10.64 -9.15 7.69
CA ALA A 57 10.65 -10.50 7.14
C ALA A 57 11.74 -11.37 7.81
N LEU A 58 12.94 -10.80 7.97
CA LEU A 58 14.05 -11.44 8.68
C LEU A 58 13.71 -11.70 10.15
N GLY A 59 13.07 -10.74 10.84
CA GLY A 59 12.62 -10.92 12.22
C GLY A 59 11.62 -12.07 12.38
N ARG A 60 10.68 -12.21 11.44
CA ARG A 60 9.71 -13.33 11.43
C ARG A 60 10.40 -14.67 11.27
N LEU A 61 11.36 -14.76 10.35
CA LEU A 61 12.18 -15.96 10.18
C LEU A 61 12.95 -16.29 11.46
N LEU A 62 13.60 -15.31 12.08
CA LEU A 62 14.37 -15.53 13.30
C LEU A 62 13.52 -15.94 14.52
N VAL A 63 12.23 -15.57 14.55
CA VAL A 63 11.28 -15.98 15.60
C VAL A 63 10.71 -17.39 15.37
N ALA A 64 10.73 -17.89 14.13
CA ALA A 64 10.28 -19.24 13.83
C ALA A 64 11.12 -20.27 14.63
N LYS A 65 10.43 -21.13 15.38
CA LYS A 65 10.94 -21.84 16.57
C LYS A 65 12.12 -22.81 16.39
N ASN A 66 12.63 -23.03 15.19
CA ASN A 66 13.73 -23.97 14.94
C ASN A 66 15.02 -23.29 14.46
N LEU A 67 15.03 -21.96 14.29
CA LEU A 67 16.22 -21.28 13.78
C LEU A 67 17.33 -21.08 14.81
N SER A 68 17.03 -21.02 16.10
CA SER A 68 18.07 -20.88 17.14
C SER A 68 19.08 -22.03 17.17
N GLU A 69 18.64 -23.23 16.79
CA GLU A 69 19.49 -24.42 16.69
C GLU A 69 20.25 -24.46 15.35
N ALA A 70 19.66 -23.89 14.29
CA ALA A 70 20.22 -23.82 12.95
C ALA A 70 21.18 -22.63 12.70
N ILE A 71 21.36 -21.71 13.67
CA ILE A 71 22.26 -20.55 13.53
C ILE A 71 23.70 -20.94 13.13
N GLY A 72 24.15 -22.14 13.52
CA GLY A 72 25.47 -22.66 13.14
C GLY A 72 25.65 -22.90 11.64
N GLU A 73 24.57 -23.05 10.89
CA GLU A 73 24.55 -23.32 9.44
C GLU A 73 24.35 -22.05 8.60
N VAL A 74 24.13 -20.91 9.26
CA VAL A 74 23.95 -19.60 8.60
C VAL A 74 25.32 -19.08 8.14
N ALA A 75 25.35 -18.47 6.96
CA ALA A 75 26.57 -17.88 6.42
C ALA A 75 27.15 -16.84 7.40
N SER A 76 28.39 -17.05 7.82
CA SER A 76 29.02 -16.26 8.89
C SER A 76 29.15 -14.78 8.56
N GLY A 77 29.39 -14.42 7.30
CA GLY A 77 29.51 -13.03 6.85
C GLY A 77 28.22 -12.22 7.04
N PRO A 78 27.11 -12.59 6.34
CA PRO A 78 25.83 -11.91 6.49
C PRO A 78 25.28 -11.92 7.93
N TRP A 79 25.48 -13.03 8.66
CA TRP A 79 25.07 -13.12 10.06
C TRP A 79 25.84 -12.17 10.98
N LYS A 80 27.17 -12.11 10.83
CA LYS A 80 28.02 -11.17 11.60
C LYS A 80 27.61 -9.73 11.30
N PHE A 81 27.42 -9.40 10.02
CA PHE A 81 26.95 -8.08 9.61
C PHE A 81 25.60 -7.73 10.25
N TYR A 82 24.65 -8.66 10.26
CA TYR A 82 23.37 -8.44 10.91
C TYR A 82 23.54 -8.11 12.40
N ARG A 83 24.29 -8.93 13.16
CA ARG A 83 24.45 -8.75 14.61
C ARG A 83 25.22 -7.49 14.99
N GLU A 84 26.25 -7.14 14.23
CA GLU A 84 27.16 -6.04 14.57
C GLU A 84 26.69 -4.68 14.02
N VAL A 85 25.95 -4.69 12.91
CA VAL A 85 25.59 -3.46 12.19
C VAL A 85 24.09 -3.24 12.17
N ILE A 86 23.30 -4.22 11.75
CA ILE A 86 21.86 -4.04 11.53
C ILE A 86 21.07 -4.03 12.84
N GLU A 87 21.25 -5.06 13.68
CA GLU A 87 20.48 -5.25 14.91
C GLU A 87 20.60 -4.04 15.86
N PRO A 88 21.80 -3.47 16.11
CA PRO A 88 21.93 -2.27 16.94
C PRO A 88 21.21 -1.03 16.37
N ASN A 89 21.04 -0.97 15.05
CA ASN A 89 20.47 0.18 14.34
C ASN A 89 19.00 0.00 13.95
N LYS A 90 18.38 -1.16 14.23
CA LYS A 90 17.02 -1.51 13.77
C LYS A 90 15.96 -0.46 14.15
N SER A 91 15.98 0.01 15.40
CA SER A 91 15.06 1.04 15.89
C SER A 91 15.29 2.40 15.21
N HIS A 92 16.54 2.72 14.85
CA HIS A 92 16.85 3.95 14.14
C HIS A 92 16.42 3.89 12.68
N ILE A 93 16.67 2.77 12.00
CA ILE A 93 16.21 2.51 10.63
C ILE A 93 14.68 2.62 10.54
N ALA A 94 13.95 2.02 11.48
CA ALA A 94 12.48 2.12 11.54
C ALA A 94 12.01 3.57 11.75
N ARG A 95 12.67 4.34 12.62
CA ARG A 95 12.36 5.76 12.82
C ARG A 95 12.65 6.58 11.57
N LEU A 96 13.79 6.36 10.92
CA LEU A 96 14.17 7.06 9.70
C LEU A 96 13.18 6.77 8.56
N ALA A 97 12.70 5.52 8.44
CA ALA A 97 11.65 5.15 7.50
C ALA A 97 10.37 5.95 7.77
N SER A 98 9.98 6.07 9.04
CA SER A 98 8.84 6.88 9.45
C SER A 98 9.07 8.37 9.12
N ASP A 99 10.15 8.96 9.59
CA ASP A 99 10.44 10.39 9.41
C ASP A 99 10.49 10.76 7.92
N ILE A 100 11.01 9.88 7.06
CA ILE A 100 11.11 10.18 5.64
C ILE A 100 9.79 10.05 4.90
N LEU A 101 8.98 9.05 5.25
CA LEU A 101 7.60 8.96 4.79
C LEU A 101 6.83 10.23 5.19
N GLN A 102 7.04 10.75 6.41
CA GLN A 102 6.45 12.03 6.82
C GLN A 102 6.94 13.23 6.00
N ALA A 103 8.24 13.32 5.76
CA ALA A 103 8.84 14.42 5.00
C ALA A 103 8.39 14.47 3.53
N ILE A 104 8.01 13.33 2.95
CA ILE A 104 7.43 13.26 1.59
C ILE A 104 5.90 13.42 1.57
N GLY A 105 5.30 13.84 2.69
CA GLY A 105 3.88 14.19 2.81
C GLY A 105 2.97 13.07 3.28
N TYR A 106 3.50 12.01 3.90
CA TYR A 106 2.68 10.95 4.50
C TYR A 106 2.41 11.26 5.99
N ASP A 107 1.16 11.51 6.38
CA ASP A 107 0.85 11.71 7.80
C ASP A 107 0.80 10.37 8.55
N ILE A 108 1.94 9.97 9.14
CA ILE A 108 2.06 8.73 9.95
C ILE A 108 1.30 8.83 11.27
N ARG A 109 0.79 10.02 11.64
CA ARG A 109 0.08 10.22 12.91
C ARG A 109 -1.20 9.36 13.06
N GLN A 110 -1.64 8.66 12.00
CA GLN A 110 -2.79 7.76 12.08
C GLN A 110 -2.48 6.27 12.24
N GLU A 111 -1.23 5.80 12.07
CA GLU A 111 -0.94 4.37 12.18
C GLU A 111 0.42 4.11 12.82
N HIS A 112 0.42 3.59 14.04
CA HIS A 112 1.56 2.85 14.53
C HIS A 112 1.85 1.73 13.53
N ILE A 113 2.97 1.82 12.83
CA ILE A 113 3.53 0.72 12.06
C ILE A 113 3.92 -0.33 13.10
N GLU A 114 2.98 -1.19 13.48
CA GLU A 114 3.26 -2.38 14.27
C GLU A 114 4.02 -3.35 13.36
N LEU A 115 5.35 -3.20 13.40
CA LEU A 115 6.31 -4.15 12.86
C LEU A 115 6.04 -5.48 13.57
N GLY A 116 5.43 -6.42 12.84
CA GLY A 116 4.82 -7.62 13.40
C GLY A 116 5.71 -8.45 14.33
N GLY A 117 5.06 -9.12 15.28
CA GLY A 117 5.69 -10.10 16.16
C GLY A 117 4.78 -10.64 17.27
N LYS A 118 3.73 -9.90 17.68
CA LYS A 118 2.76 -10.34 18.70
C LYS A 118 1.31 -9.86 18.48
N GLY A 119 0.98 -9.31 17.30
CA GLY A 119 -0.26 -8.55 17.06
C GLY A 119 -1.32 -9.18 16.15
N ASP A 120 -0.99 -10.22 15.37
CA ASP A 120 -1.87 -10.77 14.33
C ASP A 120 -2.81 -11.85 14.93
N LYS A 121 -3.81 -11.39 15.68
CA LYS A 121 -4.74 -12.24 16.45
C LYS A 121 -5.50 -13.23 15.57
N VAL A 122 -5.97 -12.82 14.39
CA VAL A 122 -6.76 -13.68 13.51
C VAL A 122 -5.88 -14.74 12.88
N ALA A 123 -4.73 -14.35 12.33
CA ALA A 123 -3.76 -15.29 11.79
C ALA A 123 -3.35 -16.33 12.84
N ASN A 124 -3.05 -15.90 14.07
CA ASN A 124 -2.70 -16.80 15.17
C ASN A 124 -3.80 -17.82 15.51
N ILE A 125 -5.08 -17.39 15.50
CA ILE A 125 -6.22 -18.29 15.71
C ILE A 125 -6.28 -19.35 14.60
N LEU A 126 -6.12 -18.93 13.33
CA LEU A 126 -6.14 -19.84 12.19
C LEU A 126 -4.99 -20.86 12.23
N PHE A 127 -3.77 -20.41 12.53
CA PHE A 127 -2.62 -21.31 12.71
C PHE A 127 -2.81 -22.26 13.90
N SER A 128 -3.40 -21.81 15.01
CA SER A 128 -3.69 -22.68 16.15
C SER A 128 -4.69 -23.79 15.80
N GLY A 129 -5.67 -23.49 14.94
CA GLY A 129 -6.59 -24.50 14.41
C GLY A 129 -5.87 -25.53 13.54
N LEU A 130 -4.97 -25.08 12.66
CA LEU A 130 -4.13 -25.95 11.84
C LEU A 130 -3.24 -26.88 12.69
N ASP A 131 -2.59 -26.34 13.72
CA ASP A 131 -1.76 -27.12 14.65
C ASP A 131 -2.60 -28.16 15.40
N TYR A 132 -3.84 -27.81 15.78
CA TYR A 132 -4.77 -28.75 16.40
C TYR A 132 -5.11 -29.91 15.46
N TRP A 133 -5.46 -29.64 14.19
CA TRP A 133 -5.81 -30.68 13.23
C TRP A 133 -4.65 -31.59 12.82
N ARG A 134 -3.40 -31.12 12.95
CA ARG A 134 -2.21 -31.97 12.79
C ARG A 134 -1.98 -32.94 13.95
N LEU A 135 -2.49 -32.61 15.13
CA LEU A 135 -2.37 -33.43 16.34
C LEU A 135 -3.56 -34.38 16.52
N ASP A 136 -4.70 -34.05 15.91
CA ASP A 136 -5.92 -34.84 15.95
C ASP A 136 -5.95 -35.82 14.76
N ASP A 137 -5.95 -37.12 15.04
CA ASP A 137 -5.70 -38.20 14.06
C ASP A 137 -6.91 -38.53 13.16
N SER A 138 -7.78 -37.56 12.85
CA SER A 138 -8.84 -37.76 11.85
C SER A 138 -9.63 -36.50 11.50
N GLU A 139 -9.52 -36.07 10.24
CA GLU A 139 -10.60 -35.63 9.32
C GLU A 139 -9.97 -35.20 7.98
N TYR A 140 -8.73 -34.71 8.03
CA TYR A 140 -7.97 -34.19 6.89
C TYR A 140 -6.67 -34.98 6.68
N THR A 141 -6.22 -35.05 5.43
CA THR A 141 -4.92 -35.59 5.04
C THR A 141 -3.80 -34.57 5.30
N GLU A 142 -2.56 -35.02 5.51
CA GLU A 142 -1.39 -34.12 5.62
C GLU A 142 -1.26 -33.18 4.42
N GLN A 143 -1.61 -33.64 3.21
CA GLN A 143 -1.60 -32.80 2.02
C GLN A 143 -2.59 -31.63 2.13
N GLU A 144 -3.83 -31.88 2.60
CA GLU A 144 -4.83 -30.81 2.77
C GLU A 144 -4.38 -29.79 3.82
N LEU A 145 -3.74 -30.26 4.90
CA LEU A 145 -3.19 -29.39 5.94
C LEU A 145 -2.03 -28.53 5.41
N ASP A 146 -1.15 -29.09 4.58
CA ASP A 146 -0.07 -28.36 3.91
C ASP A 146 -0.62 -27.30 2.93
N GLU A 147 -1.69 -27.61 2.19
CA GLU A 147 -2.37 -26.65 1.31
C GLU A 147 -2.97 -25.47 2.10
N VAL A 148 -3.58 -25.74 3.26
CA VAL A 148 -4.06 -24.70 4.17
C VAL A 148 -2.90 -23.86 4.71
N GLU A 149 -1.81 -24.49 5.14
CA GLU A 149 -0.62 -23.77 5.62
C GLU A 149 -0.08 -22.81 4.56
N GLN A 150 -0.01 -23.25 3.30
CA GLN A 150 0.43 -22.42 2.18
C GLN A 150 -0.47 -21.19 2.01
N VAL A 151 -1.79 -21.33 2.16
CA VAL A 151 -2.73 -20.21 2.12
C VAL A 151 -2.52 -19.27 3.29
N LEU A 152 -2.40 -19.78 4.52
CA LEU A 152 -2.21 -18.95 5.72
C LEU A 152 -0.89 -18.17 5.70
N GLN A 153 0.13 -18.72 5.05
CA GLN A 153 1.43 -18.07 4.85
C GLN A 153 1.48 -17.18 3.61
N ALA A 154 0.45 -17.21 2.75
CA ALA A 154 0.47 -16.47 1.50
C ALA A 154 0.49 -14.95 1.75
N PRO A 155 1.35 -14.17 1.06
CA PRO A 155 1.45 -12.72 1.29
C PRO A 155 0.16 -11.93 1.06
N TRP A 156 -0.75 -12.46 0.24
CA TRP A 156 -2.06 -11.86 -0.03
C TRP A 156 -3.11 -12.20 1.03
N PHE A 157 -2.88 -13.24 1.85
CA PHE A 157 -3.78 -13.64 2.93
C PHE A 157 -3.39 -12.92 4.23
N ALA A 158 -3.96 -11.73 4.43
CA ALA A 158 -3.63 -10.85 5.56
C ALA A 158 -4.87 -10.51 6.39
N PRO A 159 -5.51 -11.49 7.06
CA PRO A 159 -6.83 -11.33 7.67
C PRO A 159 -6.89 -10.23 8.73
N ASP A 160 -5.86 -10.09 9.57
CA ASP A 160 -5.78 -9.00 10.55
C ASP A 160 -5.75 -7.62 9.88
N ARG A 161 -5.00 -7.49 8.78
CA ARG A 161 -4.95 -6.25 8.00
C ARG A 161 -6.28 -5.98 7.31
N TRP A 162 -6.97 -7.01 6.81
CA TRP A 162 -8.30 -6.86 6.23
C TRP A 162 -9.29 -6.30 7.27
N ILE A 163 -9.24 -6.77 8.52
CA ILE A 163 -10.07 -6.20 9.59
C ILE A 163 -9.71 -4.73 9.85
N GLN A 164 -8.41 -4.41 9.92
CA GLN A 164 -7.97 -3.02 10.07
C GLN A 164 -8.40 -2.12 8.89
N ASN A 165 -8.46 -2.67 7.68
CA ASN A 165 -8.94 -1.95 6.50
C ASN A 165 -10.47 -1.77 6.60
N ALA A 166 -11.21 -2.83 6.96
CA ALA A 166 -12.67 -2.80 7.11
C ALA A 166 -13.16 -1.75 8.11
N SER A 167 -12.40 -1.47 9.17
CA SER A 167 -12.75 -0.43 10.14
C SER A 167 -12.57 0.99 9.61
N LYS A 168 -11.74 1.18 8.58
CA LYS A 168 -11.43 2.49 7.97
C LYS A 168 -12.35 2.84 6.82
N VAL A 169 -12.75 1.84 6.05
CA VAL A 169 -13.64 2.03 4.91
C VAL A 169 -15.05 1.56 5.26
N LEU A 170 -15.99 2.49 5.37
CA LEU A 170 -17.41 2.18 5.43
C LEU A 170 -18.02 2.26 4.02
N PRO A 171 -18.31 1.13 3.36
CA PRO A 171 -19.09 1.14 2.14
C PRO A 171 -20.57 1.22 2.51
N VAL A 172 -21.09 2.42 2.77
CA VAL A 172 -22.55 2.58 2.80
C VAL A 172 -22.94 3.83 2.05
N LEU A 173 -23.06 3.67 0.73
CA LEU A 173 -23.92 4.51 -0.07
C LEU A 173 -25.35 4.38 0.51
N GLY A 174 -25.82 5.42 1.20
CA GLY A 174 -27.12 5.41 1.86
C GLY A 174 -28.30 5.21 0.90
N PRO A 175 -29.54 5.02 1.40
CA PRO A 175 -30.72 4.74 0.56
C PRO A 175 -30.91 5.74 -0.59
N LYS A 176 -30.58 7.01 -0.37
CA LYS A 176 -30.62 8.07 -1.39
C LYS A 176 -29.76 7.75 -2.62
N ALA A 177 -28.57 7.18 -2.42
CA ALA A 177 -27.67 6.82 -3.51
C ALA A 177 -28.29 5.78 -4.44
N LYS A 178 -29.09 4.84 -3.94
CA LYS A 178 -29.81 3.87 -4.79
C LYS A 178 -30.81 4.54 -5.74
N GLN A 179 -31.33 5.71 -5.38
CA GLN A 179 -32.32 6.44 -6.17
C GLN A 179 -31.69 7.36 -7.21
N VAL A 180 -30.57 8.02 -6.89
CA VAL A 180 -30.01 9.11 -7.72
C VAL A 180 -28.71 8.78 -8.43
N MET A 181 -28.01 7.71 -8.02
CA MET A 181 -26.75 7.29 -8.66
C MET A 181 -26.97 6.11 -9.60
N PRO A 182 -26.35 6.12 -10.81
CA PRO A 182 -26.35 4.99 -11.71
C PRO A 182 -25.85 3.71 -11.02
N SER A 183 -26.46 2.56 -11.34
CA SER A 183 -26.06 1.26 -10.78
C SER A 183 -24.60 0.93 -11.09
N SER A 184 -24.14 1.25 -12.29
CA SER A 184 -22.74 1.11 -12.73
C SER A 184 -21.76 1.84 -11.81
N LEU A 185 -22.10 3.06 -11.40
CA LEU A 185 -21.27 3.87 -10.51
C LEU A 185 -21.24 3.27 -9.09
N ARG A 186 -22.39 2.83 -8.58
CA ARG A 186 -22.49 2.18 -7.26
C ARG A 186 -21.65 0.91 -7.17
N ILE A 187 -21.76 0.04 -8.18
CA ILE A 187 -20.98 -1.21 -8.26
C ILE A 187 -19.48 -0.92 -8.25
N ARG A 188 -19.02 0.10 -8.99
CA ARG A 188 -17.60 0.47 -9.03
C ARG A 188 -17.10 1.03 -7.70
N ILE A 189 -17.92 1.75 -6.94
CA ILE A 189 -17.55 2.24 -5.60
C ILE A 189 -17.45 1.07 -4.60
N GLU A 190 -18.39 0.12 -4.68
CA GLU A 190 -18.31 -1.13 -3.90
C GLU A 190 -17.04 -1.94 -4.26
N GLU A 191 -16.74 -2.08 -5.55
CA GLU A 191 -15.52 -2.73 -6.04
C GLU A 191 -14.26 -2.03 -5.53
N LEU A 192 -14.19 -0.70 -5.65
CA LEU A 192 -13.11 0.13 -5.13
C LEU A 192 -12.90 -0.09 -3.61
N THR A 193 -13.98 -0.21 -2.85
CA THR A 193 -13.88 -0.47 -1.40
C THR A 193 -13.38 -1.89 -1.10
N ARG A 194 -13.86 -2.89 -1.86
CA ARG A 194 -13.38 -4.28 -1.75
C ARG A 194 -11.90 -4.41 -2.14
N CYS A 195 -11.46 -3.69 -3.17
CA CYS A 195 -10.04 -3.65 -3.52
C CYS A 195 -9.20 -3.14 -2.34
N TYR A 196 -9.65 -2.11 -1.64
CA TYR A 196 -8.94 -1.61 -0.46
C TYR A 196 -8.93 -2.62 0.68
N LEU A 197 -10.08 -3.26 0.95
CA LEU A 197 -10.22 -4.28 1.98
C LEU A 197 -9.17 -5.38 1.83
N PHE A 198 -8.99 -5.87 0.60
CA PHE A 198 -8.07 -6.97 0.26
C PHE A 198 -6.69 -6.49 -0.23
N ASP A 199 -6.23 -5.32 0.22
CA ASP A 199 -4.88 -4.76 -0.07
C ASP A 199 -4.52 -4.58 -1.55
N ASN A 200 -5.51 -4.49 -2.44
CA ASN A 200 -5.33 -4.20 -3.86
C ASN A 200 -5.24 -2.68 -4.12
N HIS A 201 -4.28 -2.01 -3.49
CA HIS A 201 -4.19 -0.55 -3.46
C HIS A 201 -3.99 0.12 -4.84
N LEU A 202 -3.25 -0.52 -5.75
CA LEU A 202 -3.11 -0.04 -7.13
C LEU A 202 -4.46 -0.03 -7.86
N SER A 203 -5.26 -1.08 -7.65
CA SER A 203 -6.61 -1.19 -8.21
C SER A 203 -7.53 -0.10 -7.65
N VAL A 204 -7.41 0.24 -6.35
CA VAL A 204 -8.15 1.36 -5.74
C VAL A 204 -7.82 2.68 -6.45
N ILE A 205 -6.54 2.99 -6.64
CA ILE A 205 -6.10 4.23 -7.29
C ILE A 205 -6.58 4.28 -8.75
N ALA A 206 -6.47 3.17 -9.48
CA ALA A 206 -6.93 3.08 -10.86
C ALA A 206 -8.46 3.22 -10.98
N LEU A 207 -9.22 2.53 -10.12
CA LEU A 207 -10.67 2.61 -10.08
C LEU A 207 -11.14 4.00 -9.70
N ALA A 208 -10.50 4.68 -8.74
CA ALA A 208 -10.85 6.04 -8.34
C ALA A 208 -10.80 7.01 -9.53
N ARG A 209 -9.77 6.92 -10.38
CA ARG A 209 -9.67 7.71 -11.62
C ARG A 209 -10.80 7.39 -12.59
N ALA A 210 -11.05 6.10 -12.84
CA ALA A 210 -12.06 5.67 -13.79
C ALA A 210 -13.47 6.07 -13.33
N ILE A 211 -13.74 5.99 -12.02
CA ILE A 211 -14.98 6.44 -11.39
C ILE A 211 -15.11 7.96 -11.51
N LEU A 212 -14.05 8.72 -11.26
CA LEU A 212 -14.05 10.17 -11.41
C LEU A 212 -14.37 10.57 -12.85
N GLU A 213 -13.63 10.02 -13.82
CA GLU A 213 -13.85 10.27 -15.25
C GLU A 213 -15.29 9.96 -15.66
N TYR A 214 -15.79 8.78 -15.28
CA TYR A 214 -17.16 8.38 -15.56
C TYR A 214 -18.19 9.35 -14.95
N ALA A 215 -18.00 9.74 -13.68
CA ALA A 215 -18.90 10.66 -12.97
C ALA A 215 -18.94 12.05 -13.62
N LEU A 216 -17.78 12.59 -14.03
CA LEU A 216 -17.71 13.88 -14.72
C LEU A 216 -18.39 13.83 -16.09
N ILE A 217 -18.20 12.73 -16.84
CA ILE A 217 -18.85 12.55 -18.15
C ILE A 217 -20.37 12.41 -17.99
N ASP A 218 -20.83 11.59 -17.04
CA ASP A 218 -22.25 11.37 -16.77
C ASP A 218 -22.96 12.66 -16.33
N ARG A 219 -22.28 13.51 -15.54
CA ARG A 219 -22.83 14.78 -15.04
C ARG A 219 -22.48 15.98 -15.91
N ALA A 220 -21.80 15.80 -17.04
CA ALA A 220 -21.26 16.88 -17.85
C ALA A 220 -22.30 17.96 -18.21
N SER A 221 -23.51 17.54 -18.62
CA SER A 221 -24.60 18.47 -18.94
C SER A 221 -25.05 19.31 -17.74
N LYS A 222 -25.13 18.72 -16.54
CA LYS A 222 -25.50 19.44 -15.30
C LYS A 222 -24.37 20.32 -14.78
N LEU A 223 -23.13 19.96 -15.10
CA LEU A 223 -21.94 20.73 -14.78
C LEU A 223 -21.66 21.83 -15.81
N GLY A 224 -22.43 21.90 -16.90
CA GLY A 224 -22.24 22.91 -17.94
C GLY A 224 -20.96 22.72 -18.77
N ILE A 225 -20.38 21.52 -18.77
CA ILE A 225 -19.15 21.20 -19.51
C ILE A 225 -19.45 20.33 -20.74
N ASN A 226 -18.63 20.47 -21.79
CA ASN A 226 -18.64 19.55 -22.91
C ASN A 226 -17.58 18.47 -22.69
N PRO A 227 -17.96 17.18 -22.53
CA PRO A 227 -16.98 16.13 -22.24
C PRO A 227 -16.20 15.70 -23.49
N LYS A 228 -16.58 16.15 -24.69
CA LYS A 228 -15.96 15.81 -25.98
C LYS A 228 -15.07 16.93 -26.50
N LYS A 229 -14.06 16.58 -27.29
CA LYS A 229 -13.21 17.55 -28.01
C LYS A 229 -14.02 18.22 -29.14
N GLN A 230 -13.94 19.54 -29.27
CA GLN A 230 -14.78 20.33 -30.19
C GLN A 230 -14.32 20.29 -31.67
N ASP A 231 -13.08 19.87 -31.97
CA ASP A 231 -12.47 20.00 -33.31
C ASP A 231 -12.07 18.68 -33.99
N GLN A 232 -12.71 17.56 -33.65
CA GLN A 232 -12.35 16.27 -34.24
C GLN A 232 -13.50 15.67 -35.07
N GLN A 233 -13.16 15.21 -36.29
CA GLN A 233 -14.07 14.45 -37.16
C GLN A 233 -14.68 13.22 -36.47
N LYS A 234 -14.01 12.69 -35.43
CA LYS A 234 -14.53 11.66 -34.55
C LYS A 234 -14.65 12.24 -33.13
N PRO A 235 -15.85 12.21 -32.51
CA PRO A 235 -16.03 12.73 -31.17
C PRO A 235 -15.29 11.85 -30.15
N GLU A 236 -14.12 12.31 -29.71
CA GLU A 236 -13.36 11.71 -28.60
C GLU A 236 -13.64 12.46 -27.29
N TYR A 237 -13.62 11.73 -26.17
CA TYR A 237 -13.67 12.33 -24.84
C TYR A 237 -12.38 13.12 -24.53
N LYS A 238 -12.53 14.19 -23.75
CA LYS A 238 -11.40 14.95 -23.18
C LYS A 238 -10.66 14.07 -22.18
N ARG A 239 -9.36 14.33 -22.00
CA ARG A 239 -8.57 13.68 -20.94
C ARG A 239 -9.09 14.09 -19.58
N LEU A 240 -9.06 13.18 -18.61
CA LEU A 240 -9.51 13.43 -17.23
C LEU A 240 -8.97 14.76 -16.65
N GLY A 241 -7.69 15.10 -16.84
CA GLY A 241 -7.14 16.36 -16.36
C GLY A 241 -7.86 17.61 -16.89
N ARG A 242 -8.26 17.61 -18.18
CA ARG A 242 -9.04 18.71 -18.76
C ARG A 242 -10.47 18.76 -18.23
N LEU A 243 -11.10 17.59 -18.01
CA LEU A 243 -12.41 17.53 -17.38
C LEU A 243 -12.37 18.13 -15.96
N VAL A 244 -11.33 17.81 -15.19
CA VAL A 244 -11.15 18.35 -13.84
C VAL A 244 -10.94 19.86 -13.84
N GLU A 245 -10.12 20.39 -14.75
CA GLU A 245 -9.90 21.84 -14.91
C GLU A 245 -11.23 22.58 -15.16
N GLU A 246 -12.01 22.14 -16.15
CA GLU A 246 -13.29 22.79 -16.50
C GLU A 246 -14.33 22.68 -15.37
N VAL A 247 -14.37 21.55 -14.67
CA VAL A 247 -15.29 21.38 -13.53
C VAL A 247 -14.84 22.26 -12.35
N ALA A 248 -13.54 22.38 -12.10
CA ALA A 248 -13.01 23.20 -11.02
C ALA A 248 -13.30 24.70 -11.21
N GLU A 249 -13.50 25.18 -12.44
CA GLU A 249 -13.93 26.57 -12.70
C GLU A 249 -15.35 26.85 -12.17
N SER A 250 -16.25 25.87 -12.24
CA SER A 250 -17.64 26.00 -11.78
C SER A 250 -17.90 25.42 -10.38
N ARG A 251 -17.03 24.51 -9.93
CA ARG A 251 -17.11 23.77 -8.65
C ARG A 251 -15.74 23.78 -7.95
N PRO A 252 -15.23 24.96 -7.53
CA PRO A 252 -13.91 25.08 -6.93
C PRO A 252 -13.75 24.27 -5.64
N GLU A 253 -14.85 24.02 -4.91
CA GLU A 253 -14.89 23.18 -3.71
C GLU A 253 -14.48 21.72 -3.97
N LEU A 254 -14.60 21.24 -5.20
CA LEU A 254 -14.21 19.88 -5.60
C LEU A 254 -12.79 19.77 -6.14
N LYS A 255 -12.14 20.90 -6.44
CA LYS A 255 -10.85 20.95 -7.13
C LYS A 255 -9.81 20.07 -6.46
N ASN A 256 -9.57 20.28 -5.16
CA ASN A 256 -8.53 19.55 -4.42
C ASN A 256 -8.77 18.03 -4.43
N ALA A 257 -10.02 17.59 -4.23
CA ALA A 257 -10.35 16.17 -4.23
C ALA A 257 -10.14 15.54 -5.61
N MET A 258 -10.56 16.21 -6.68
CA MET A 258 -10.35 15.74 -8.05
C MET A 258 -8.87 15.70 -8.43
N GLU A 259 -8.12 16.76 -8.13
CA GLU A 259 -6.69 16.86 -8.40
C GLU A 259 -5.90 15.79 -7.65
N GLN A 260 -6.26 15.50 -6.39
CA GLN A 260 -5.65 14.44 -5.60
C GLN A 260 -5.77 13.06 -6.28
N ILE A 261 -6.96 12.72 -6.82
CA ILE A 261 -7.17 11.46 -7.56
C ILE A 261 -6.34 11.44 -8.85
N VAL A 262 -6.30 12.56 -9.58
CA VAL A 262 -5.54 12.68 -10.82
C VAL A 262 -4.04 12.54 -10.56
N GLU A 263 -3.53 13.18 -9.52
CA GLU A 263 -2.12 13.17 -9.15
C GLU A 263 -1.68 11.78 -8.67
N ALA A 264 -2.40 11.18 -7.72
CA ALA A 264 -2.12 9.82 -7.24
C ALA A 264 -2.08 8.84 -8.41
N GLY A 265 -3.08 8.92 -9.29
CA GLY A 265 -3.15 8.11 -10.49
C GLY A 265 -2.01 8.31 -11.49
N ASN A 266 -1.63 9.56 -11.78
CA ASN A 266 -0.53 9.84 -12.70
C ASN A 266 0.81 9.36 -12.13
N ARG A 267 1.02 9.56 -10.82
CA ARG A 267 2.24 9.14 -10.12
C ARG A 267 2.41 7.63 -10.11
N THR A 268 1.31 6.90 -9.89
CA THR A 268 1.35 5.45 -9.71
C THR A 268 1.22 4.67 -11.02
N LEU A 269 0.39 5.12 -11.98
CA LEU A 269 0.07 4.37 -13.21
C LEU A 269 0.82 4.88 -14.45
N HIS A 270 1.32 6.11 -14.43
CA HIS A 270 2.03 6.73 -15.55
C HIS A 270 3.35 7.37 -15.10
N PRO A 271 4.27 6.58 -14.53
CA PRO A 271 5.56 7.09 -14.11
C PRO A 271 6.30 7.69 -15.31
N ARG A 272 6.68 8.95 -15.19
CA ARG A 272 7.49 9.59 -16.22
C ARG A 272 8.90 9.00 -16.18
N LYS A 273 9.48 8.75 -17.35
CA LYS A 273 10.83 8.19 -17.51
C LYS A 273 11.94 9.02 -16.84
N ASP A 274 11.70 10.31 -16.60
CA ASP A 274 12.62 11.26 -15.94
C ASP A 274 12.41 11.36 -14.42
N ARG A 275 11.40 10.69 -13.86
CA ARG A 275 11.13 10.60 -12.42
C ARG A 275 11.34 9.15 -11.98
N GLU A 276 12.57 8.81 -11.66
CA GLU A 276 13.07 7.44 -11.41
C GLU A 276 12.41 6.66 -10.26
N HIS A 277 11.40 7.17 -9.55
CA HIS A 277 10.92 6.51 -8.34
C HIS A 277 9.39 6.43 -8.28
N ILE A 278 8.86 5.32 -8.79
CA ILE A 278 7.57 4.83 -8.31
C ILE A 278 7.79 4.38 -6.88
N MET A 279 7.20 5.07 -5.92
CA MET A 279 7.14 4.58 -4.55
C MET A 279 6.06 3.49 -4.49
N LEU A 280 6.43 2.24 -4.82
CA LEU A 280 5.57 1.06 -4.71
C LEU A 280 5.55 0.47 -3.29
N LEU A 281 5.94 1.26 -2.29
CA LEU A 281 5.90 0.83 -0.90
C LEU A 281 4.44 0.53 -0.51
N PRO A 282 4.13 -0.67 0.03
CA PRO A 282 2.78 -1.07 0.35
C PRO A 282 2.03 -0.06 1.22
N GLU A 283 2.69 0.49 2.25
CA GLU A 283 2.13 1.47 3.18
C GLU A 283 1.84 2.80 2.49
N TYR A 284 2.76 3.27 1.63
CA TYR A 284 2.53 4.46 0.82
C TYR A 284 1.34 4.28 -0.12
N LEU A 285 1.28 3.16 -0.83
CA LEU A 285 0.16 2.83 -1.71
C LEU A 285 -1.15 2.70 -0.94
N ARG A 286 -1.13 2.13 0.27
CA ARG A 286 -2.28 2.04 1.18
C ARG A 286 -2.81 3.41 1.57
N GLY A 287 -1.94 4.33 1.98
CA GLY A 287 -2.32 5.71 2.28
C GLY A 287 -2.91 6.44 1.07
N GLN A 288 -2.23 6.35 -0.09
CA GLN A 288 -2.72 6.94 -1.34
C GLN A 288 -4.08 6.38 -1.78
N ALA A 289 -4.25 5.07 -1.64
CA ALA A 289 -5.51 4.39 -1.91
C ALA A 289 -6.61 4.90 -0.99
N PHE A 290 -6.37 4.98 0.32
CA PHE A 290 -7.35 5.50 1.29
C PHE A 290 -7.75 6.95 0.97
N CYS A 291 -6.76 7.82 0.75
CA CYS A 291 -6.96 9.20 0.32
C CYS A 291 -7.79 9.29 -0.98
N SER A 292 -7.57 8.38 -1.93
CA SER A 292 -8.35 8.31 -3.18
C SER A 292 -9.80 7.89 -2.92
N ILE A 293 -10.07 7.00 -1.97
CA ILE A 293 -11.43 6.60 -1.55
C ILE A 293 -12.16 7.79 -0.93
N GLN A 294 -11.50 8.54 -0.03
CA GLN A 294 -12.11 9.72 0.59
C GLN A 294 -12.44 10.79 -0.44
N ALA A 295 -11.49 11.09 -1.33
CA ALA A 295 -11.68 12.06 -2.40
C ALA A 295 -12.81 11.65 -3.36
N ILE A 296 -12.90 10.38 -3.76
CA ILE A 296 -13.94 9.94 -4.68
C ILE A 296 -15.32 9.92 -4.01
N HIS A 297 -15.39 9.58 -2.72
CA HIS A 297 -16.62 9.70 -1.94
C HIS A 297 -17.10 11.14 -1.86
N GLN A 298 -16.21 12.10 -1.59
CA GLN A 298 -16.53 13.52 -1.58
C GLN A 298 -17.07 13.97 -2.95
N VAL A 299 -16.36 13.67 -4.04
CA VAL A 299 -16.78 14.07 -5.38
C VAL A 299 -18.14 13.46 -5.75
N VAL A 300 -18.32 12.16 -5.54
CA VAL A 300 -19.58 11.48 -5.87
C VAL A 300 -20.72 12.00 -4.99
N HIS A 301 -20.47 12.28 -3.72
CA HIS A 301 -21.45 12.87 -2.83
C HIS A 301 -21.92 14.22 -3.37
N GLU A 302 -21.01 15.14 -3.69
CA GLU A 302 -21.39 16.45 -4.20
C GLU A 302 -22.06 16.40 -5.57
N LEU A 303 -21.61 15.50 -6.45
CA LEU A 303 -22.17 15.41 -7.80
C LEU A 303 -23.56 14.80 -7.84
N TYR A 304 -23.89 13.88 -6.93
CA TYR A 304 -25.14 13.09 -7.00
C TYR A 304 -26.06 13.25 -5.79
N LEU A 305 -25.51 13.49 -4.60
CA LEU A 305 -26.24 13.45 -3.33
C LEU A 305 -26.47 14.84 -2.73
N SER A 306 -25.63 15.82 -3.05
CA SER A 306 -25.88 17.22 -2.72
C SER A 306 -27.01 17.78 -3.57
N LYS A 307 -27.79 18.69 -2.98
CA LYS A 307 -29.04 19.22 -3.54
C LYS A 307 -28.81 20.07 -4.79
#